data_AF-A0A5K0WPG6-F1
#
_entry.id   AF-A0A5K0WPG6-F1
#
_cell.length_a   1.000
_cell.length_b   1.000
_cell.length_c   1.000
_cell.angle_alpha   90.00
_cell.angle_beta   90.00
_cell.angle_gamma   90.00
#
_symmetry.space_group_name_H-M   'P 1'
#
loop_
_entity.id
_entity.type
_entity.pdbx_description
1 polymer ?
#
loop_
_entity_poly.entity_id
_entity_poly.type
_entity_poly.pdbx_seq_one_letter_code
_entity_poly.pdbx_strand_id
1 'polypeptide(L)' 'LILANPGYRVVHKLHESKFNELIGDDKIFLSVAEAVQTCSSKLKLDV' A
#
# COMPACT_ATOMS: atom_id res chain seq x y z
N LEU A 1 -5.18 1.30 5.80
CA LEU A 1 -4.50 2.26 4.89
C LEU A 1 -3.73 1.47 3.83
N ILE A 2 -3.81 1.88 2.56
CA ILE A 2 -3.03 1.32 1.43
C ILE A 2 -2.51 2.48 0.59
N LEU A 3 -1.27 2.39 0.12
CA LEU A 3 -0.66 3.33 -0.84
C LEU A 3 -0.64 2.70 -2.23
N ALA A 4 -1.19 3.40 -3.22
CA ALA A 4 -1.32 2.93 -4.58
C ALA A 4 -0.57 3.83 -5.57
N ASN A 5 0.23 3.22 -6.43
CA ASN A 5 1.06 3.85 -7.45
C ASN A 5 1.92 5.03 -6.93
N PRO A 6 2.66 4.89 -5.81
CA PRO A 6 3.60 5.90 -5.41
C PRO A 6 4.76 5.96 -6.42
N GLY A 7 5.14 7.18 -6.83
CA GLY A 7 6.35 7.36 -7.63
C GLY A 7 7.61 6.98 -6.83
N TYR A 8 8.70 6.64 -7.53
CA TYR A 8 9.98 6.21 -6.93
C TYR A 8 10.47 7.14 -5.81
N ARG A 9 10.39 8.47 -6.02
CA ARG A 9 10.81 9.46 -5.02
C ARG A 9 10.01 9.39 -3.72
N VAL A 10 8.75 8.98 -3.80
CA VAL A 10 7.88 8.81 -2.63
C VAL A 10 8.25 7.51 -1.92
N VAL A 11 8.36 6.40 -2.66
CA VAL A 11 8.77 5.09 -2.11
C VAL A 11 10.08 5.20 -1.34
N HIS A 12 11.07 5.88 -1.92
CA HIS A 12 12.36 6.09 -1.26
C HIS A 12 12.22 6.79 0.09
N LYS A 13 11.45 7.89 0.14
CA LYS A 13 11.20 8.62 1.40
C LYS A 13 10.41 7.80 2.43
N LEU A 14 9.51 6.94 1.98
CA LEU A 14 8.78 6.04 2.87
C LEU A 14 9.72 5.04 3.55
N HIS A 15 10.71 4.51 2.82
CA HIS A 15 11.76 3.67 3.40
C HIS A 15 12.72 4.46 4.29
N GLU A 16 13.17 5.65 3.88
CA GLU A 16 14.06 6.49 4.70
C GLU A 16 13.44 6.87 6.05
N SER A 17 12.13 7.15 6.05
CA SER A 17 11.36 7.47 7.26
C SER A 17 10.91 6.24 8.05
N LYS A 18 11.20 5.02 7.57
CA LYS A 18 10.70 3.74 8.11
C LYS A 18 9.17 3.66 8.17
N PHE A 19 8.47 4.45 7.37
CA PHE A 19 7.02 4.42 7.34
C PHE A 19 6.50 3.09 6.78
N ASN A 20 7.24 2.47 5.85
CA ASN A 20 6.93 1.13 5.36
C ASN A 20 6.95 0.07 6.49
N GLU A 21 7.84 0.21 7.49
CA GLU A 21 7.85 -0.65 8.68
C GLU A 21 6.61 -0.43 9.55
N LEU A 22 6.10 0.80 9.60
CA LEU A 22 4.89 1.15 10.38
C LEU A 22 3.61 0.61 9.75
N ILE A 23 3.45 0.73 8.43
CA ILE A 23 2.21 0.31 7.74
C ILE A 23 2.28 -1.11 7.17
N GLY A 24 3.48 -1.66 7.01
CA GLY A 24 3.77 -2.91 6.30
C GLY A 24 4.02 -2.69 4.81
N ASP A 25 5.06 -3.32 4.28
CA ASP A 25 5.38 -3.29 2.84
C ASP A 25 4.24 -3.90 1.99
N ASP A 26 3.45 -4.81 2.57
CA ASP A 26 2.26 -5.40 1.95
C ASP A 26 1.09 -4.41 1.77
N LYS A 27 1.27 -3.15 2.18
CA LYS A 27 0.32 -2.06 1.98
C LYS A 27 0.76 -1.06 0.89
N ILE A 28 1.86 -1.31 0.18
CA ILE A 28 2.38 -0.43 -0.87
C ILE A 28 2.31 -1.17 -2.22
N PHE A 29 1.47 -0.68 -3.13
CA PHE A 29 1.24 -1.30 -4.44
C PHE A 29 1.63 -0.34 -5.55
N LEU A 30 2.28 -0.84 -6.59
CA LEU A 30 2.59 -0.05 -7.79
C LEU A 30 1.38 0.08 -8.73
N SER A 31 0.48 -0.92 -8.73
CA SER A 31 -0.76 -0.87 -9.49
C SER A 31 -1.93 -0.43 -8.62
N VAL A 32 -2.71 0.53 -9.12
CA VAL A 32 -3.99 0.90 -8.51
C VAL A 32 -4.97 -0.28 -8.53
N ALA A 33 -4.95 -1.11 -9.57
CA ALA A 33 -5.84 -2.26 -9.67
C ALA A 33 -5.60 -3.28 -8.56
N GLU A 34 -4.33 -3.58 -8.25
CA GLU A 34 -3.96 -4.50 -7.16
C GLU A 34 -4.36 -3.95 -5.79
N ALA A 35 -4.17 -2.64 -5.57
CA ALA A 35 -4.60 -1.98 -4.35
C ALA A 35 -6.13 -2.07 -4.16
N VAL A 36 -6.91 -1.81 -5.21
CA VAL A 36 -8.37 -1.90 -5.19
C VAL A 36 -8.84 -3.34 -4.97
N GLN A 37 -8.24 -4.32 -5.63
CA GLN A 37 -8.56 -5.72 -5.42
C GLN A 37 -8.31 -6.14 -3.98
N THR A 38 -7.20 -5.71 -3.39
CA THR A 38 -6.86 -5.98 -1.98
C THR A 38 -7.88 -5.37 -1.02
N CYS A 39 -8.26 -4.11 -1.24
CA CYS A 39 -9.32 -3.45 -0.46
C CYS A 39 -10.66 -4.19 -0.57
N SER A 40 -11.01 -4.62 -1.79
CA SER A 40 -12.30 -5.27 -2.07
C SER A 40 -12.39 -6.67 -1.46
N SER A 41 -11.29 -7.43 -1.47
CA SER A 41 -11.21 -8.74 -0.82
C SER A 41 -11.31 -8.63 0.70
N LYS A 42 -10.71 -7.59 1.30
CA LYS A 42 -10.85 -7.33 2.74
C LYS A 42 -12.28 -6.95 3.13
N LEU A 43 -12.93 -6.09 2.34
CA LEU A 43 -14.33 -5.72 2.58
C LEU A 43 -15.28 -6.94 2.58
N LYS A 44 -14.97 -7.98 1.80
CA LYS A 44 -15.76 -9.23 1.77
C LYS A 44 -15.53 -10.14 2.98
N LEU A 45 -14.45 -9.94 3.74
CA LEU A 45 -14.17 -10.68 4.97
C LEU A 45 -14.77 -10.01 6.20
N ASP A 46 -15.13 -8.72 6.08
CA ASP A 46 -15.73 -7.89 7.15
C ASP A 46 -17.27 -7.81 7.05
N VAL A 47 -17.91 -8.76 6.33
CA VAL A 47 -19.38 -8.92 6.21
C VAL A 47 -19.82 -10.30 6.71
#